data_AF-A0A927YAZ6-F1
#
_entry.id   AF-A0A927YAZ6-F1
#
_cell.length_a   1.000
_cell.length_b   1.000
_cell.length_c   1.000
_cell.angle_alpha   90.00
_cell.angle_beta   90.00
_cell.angle_gamma   90.00
#
_symmetry.space_group_name_H-M   'P 1'
#
loop_
_entity.id
_entity.type
_entity.pdbx_description
1 polymer ?
#
loop_
_entity_poly.entity_id
_entity_poly.type
_entity_poly.pdbx_seq_one_letter_code
_entity_poly.pdbx_strand_id
1 'polypeptide(L)'
;MKRNVIKIVCNPYTDRVSYFFKNELDEWVIFSESSPLSRKYYTNTSLEQRSSDIVKKLDEVYNRKNKGLDIYYEGPDDGYFCLSKAIKECLQNSDVVGKRQTTKIVVVGKTGSGKTTLINGIADNKGYKIEITNRGNYVQYDDNINHIQWFEINGSNNIEENDMKNALSLVRQLSENGLSKVIYCIAGDSGRIEDTERVFLSRVNDQFPEVTTIIALTKCYKDESQFVVDEVEKITEQMPVFPLLAMEYKANKIERGMAESIRINPFGLKEFCSFLFEGKKVSYSYLDSYKAAVQLIKKEKSTKGDQVKNTDILKAEKKGISDATKSIAEKSISGSIKDVQGKNNNEQVGISKYDEMILPSFAAENTNINVDSNLSFHSGAEKIIVVGKRGAGKTTLIEGLEKISGLTLNVSEYGKYRLYEDANGEFQWYEIKGIDLGKDEIDNAYKTIADLRQDSTAKLLYCISGGVGRIEEVELDLIRKLASMSSNNIYIVLTLCFKEDIQDTIDIIHKAVGNITIVQTLAKDYKTGIKIPGTKETAVISSFGLEGLYQMVCGGR
;
A
#
# COMPACT_ATOMS: atom_id res chain seq x y z
N MET A 1 51.72 -0.82 7.04
CA MET A 1 50.61 0.13 6.86
C MET A 1 49.48 -0.61 6.16
N LYS A 2 48.20 -0.38 6.50
CA LYS A 2 47.06 -0.99 5.80
C LYS A 2 47.08 -0.48 4.34
N ARG A 3 46.94 -1.39 3.38
CA ARG A 3 46.80 -1.04 1.95
C ARG A 3 45.49 -0.30 1.74
N ASN A 4 45.47 0.63 0.80
CA ASN A 4 44.20 1.23 0.39
C ASN A 4 43.40 0.24 -0.46
N VAL A 5 42.08 0.31 -0.38
CA VAL A 5 41.19 -0.57 -1.12
C VAL A 5 40.15 0.26 -1.85
N ILE A 6 40.08 0.08 -3.16
CA ILE A 6 39.17 0.78 -4.06
C ILE A 6 38.34 -0.25 -4.81
N LYS A 7 37.08 0.09 -5.07
CA LYS A 7 36.21 -0.68 -5.94
C LYS A 7 35.78 0.16 -7.14
N ILE A 8 35.91 -0.42 -8.32
CA ILE A 8 35.46 0.12 -9.60
C ILE A 8 34.26 -0.72 -10.03
N VAL A 9 33.11 -0.07 -10.17
CA VAL A 9 31.90 -0.72 -10.68
C VAL A 9 31.61 -0.18 -12.07
N CYS A 10 31.61 -1.05 -13.07
CA CYS A 10 31.13 -0.74 -14.41
C CYS A 10 29.69 -1.23 -14.51
N ASN A 11 28.73 -0.31 -14.50
CA ASN A 11 27.32 -0.66 -14.51
C ASN A 11 26.94 -1.16 -15.92
N PRO A 12 26.56 -2.44 -16.09
CA PRO A 12 26.22 -2.98 -17.41
C PRO A 12 24.93 -2.37 -17.99
N TYR A 13 24.13 -1.71 -17.15
CA TYR A 13 22.87 -1.09 -17.57
C TYR A 13 23.04 0.34 -18.10
N THR A 14 24.02 1.08 -17.59
CA THR A 14 24.21 2.49 -17.94
C THR A 14 25.53 2.75 -18.67
N ASP A 15 26.40 1.74 -18.76
CA ASP A 15 27.79 1.84 -19.25
C ASP A 15 28.60 2.91 -18.52
N ARG A 16 28.22 3.20 -17.27
CA ARG A 16 28.90 4.17 -16.41
C ARG A 16 29.85 3.48 -15.47
N VAL A 17 30.92 4.20 -15.14
CA VAL A 17 31.90 3.77 -14.14
C VAL A 17 31.67 4.54 -12.85
N SER A 18 31.65 3.81 -11.73
CA SER A 18 31.55 4.36 -10.38
C SER A 18 32.69 3.85 -9.51
N TYR A 19 33.12 4.71 -8.58
CA TYR A 19 34.30 4.48 -7.75
C TYR A 19 33.91 4.53 -6.28
N PHE A 20 34.37 3.55 -5.52
CA PHE A 20 34.11 3.41 -4.09
C PHE A 20 35.42 3.21 -3.35
N PHE A 21 35.53 3.81 -2.17
CA PHE A 21 36.66 3.64 -1.26
C PHE A 21 36.18 2.86 -0.04
N LYS A 22 37.00 1.91 0.43
CA LYS A 22 36.71 1.20 1.66
C LYS A 22 37.19 2.03 2.85
N ASN A 23 36.27 2.52 3.67
CA ASN A 23 36.59 3.40 4.80
C ASN A 23 37.21 2.61 5.98
N GLU A 24 37.48 3.30 7.09
CA GLU A 24 38.07 2.68 8.29
C GLU A 24 37.13 1.70 9.01
N LEU A 25 35.82 1.83 8.78
CA LEU A 25 34.77 0.93 9.27
C LEU A 25 34.54 -0.27 8.34
N ASP A 26 35.40 -0.45 7.32
CA ASP A 26 35.29 -1.47 6.29
C ASP A 26 34.02 -1.37 5.42
N GLU A 27 33.39 -0.20 5.37
CA GLU A 27 32.23 0.10 4.53
C GLU A 27 32.64 0.66 3.16
N TRP A 28 31.85 0.35 2.13
CA TRP A 28 32.02 0.93 0.79
C TRP A 28 31.36 2.29 0.71
N VAL A 29 32.16 3.35 0.54
CA VAL A 29 31.68 4.72 0.39
C VAL A 29 31.95 5.21 -1.02
N ILE A 30 30.95 5.80 -1.68
CA ILE A 30 31.12 6.43 -2.99
C ILE A 30 32.16 7.54 -2.87
N PHE A 31 33.03 7.68 -3.88
CA PHE A 31 33.97 8.78 -3.93
C PHE A 31 33.25 10.13 -3.84
N SER A 32 33.73 11.01 -2.95
CA SER A 32 33.18 12.36 -2.84
C SER A 32 33.29 13.13 -4.16
N GLU A 33 32.44 14.15 -4.36
CA GLU A 33 32.47 15.01 -5.55
C GLU A 33 33.82 15.73 -5.75
N SER A 34 34.59 15.88 -4.66
CA SER A 34 35.94 16.46 -4.70
C SER A 34 37.00 15.53 -5.31
N SER A 35 36.74 14.22 -5.38
CA SER A 35 37.68 13.28 -5.99
C SER A 35 37.79 13.55 -7.50
N PRO A 36 39.01 13.59 -8.06
CA PRO A 36 39.19 13.71 -9.51
C PRO A 36 38.44 12.64 -10.29
N LEU A 37 38.32 11.42 -9.74
CA LEU A 37 37.64 10.29 -10.38
C LEU A 37 36.11 10.40 -10.36
N SER A 38 35.53 11.30 -9.56
CA SER A 38 34.08 11.56 -9.56
C SER A 38 33.63 12.45 -10.73
N ARG A 39 34.58 12.99 -11.51
CA ARG A 39 34.28 13.85 -12.67
C ARG A 39 33.65 13.03 -13.81
N LYS A 40 32.75 13.66 -14.56
CA LYS A 40 32.11 13.07 -15.76
C LYS A 40 33.10 12.46 -16.75
N TYR A 41 34.31 13.02 -16.84
CA TYR A 41 35.40 12.49 -17.66
C TYR A 41 35.75 11.02 -17.33
N TYR A 42 35.66 10.62 -16.06
CA TYR A 42 35.96 9.26 -15.60
C TYR A 42 34.71 8.42 -15.32
N THR A 43 33.55 9.05 -15.06
CA THR A 43 32.31 8.31 -14.74
C THR A 43 31.38 8.10 -15.95
N ASN A 44 31.51 8.90 -17.00
CA ASN A 44 30.71 8.83 -18.24
C ASN A 44 31.61 8.46 -19.43
N THR A 45 32.27 7.32 -19.32
CA THR A 45 33.26 6.79 -20.28
C THR A 45 33.26 5.26 -20.21
N SER A 46 33.77 4.60 -21.24
CA SER A 46 34.14 3.17 -21.15
C SER A 46 35.56 3.01 -20.58
N LEU A 47 35.82 1.83 -19.98
CA LEU A 47 37.18 1.47 -19.54
C LEU A 47 38.14 1.23 -20.71
N GLU A 48 37.64 0.84 -21.87
CA GLU A 48 38.43 0.74 -23.09
C GLU A 48 39.10 2.08 -23.43
N GLN A 49 38.34 3.18 -23.34
CA GLN A 49 38.83 4.51 -23.68
C GLN A 49 39.75 5.13 -22.63
N ARG A 50 39.55 4.81 -21.34
CA ARG A 50 40.13 5.57 -20.22
C ARG A 50 40.85 4.76 -19.16
N SER A 51 40.97 3.44 -19.28
CA SER A 51 41.62 2.58 -18.28
C SER A 51 43.01 3.10 -17.86
N SER A 52 43.86 3.50 -18.82
CA SER A 52 45.20 4.05 -18.56
C SER A 52 45.18 5.34 -17.73
N ASP A 53 44.30 6.28 -18.07
CA ASP A 53 44.14 7.53 -17.32
C ASP A 53 43.60 7.27 -15.91
N ILE A 54 42.64 6.35 -15.80
CA ILE A 54 42.00 5.96 -14.53
C ILE A 54 43.04 5.35 -13.59
N VAL A 55 43.82 4.36 -14.03
CA VAL A 55 44.80 3.66 -13.16
C VAL A 55 45.92 4.60 -12.71
N LYS A 56 46.40 5.50 -13.60
CA LYS A 56 47.38 6.52 -13.22
C LYS A 56 46.83 7.46 -12.15
N LYS A 57 45.56 7.86 -12.29
CA LYS A 57 44.92 8.74 -11.30
C LYS A 57 44.67 8.05 -9.98
N LEU A 58 44.35 6.76 -10.00
CA LEU A 58 44.23 5.93 -8.80
C LEU A 58 45.57 5.84 -8.06
N ASP A 59 46.66 5.55 -8.76
CA ASP A 59 48.01 5.47 -8.18
C ASP A 59 48.44 6.82 -7.58
N GLU A 60 48.29 7.91 -8.34
CA GLU A 60 48.62 9.28 -7.93
C GLU A 60 47.91 9.68 -6.63
N VAL A 61 46.60 9.44 -6.55
CA VAL A 61 45.78 9.96 -5.45
C VAL A 61 45.78 9.00 -4.26
N TYR A 62 45.72 7.69 -4.51
CA TYR A 62 45.43 6.68 -3.50
C TYR A 62 46.57 5.69 -3.23
N ASN A 63 47.66 5.68 -3.99
CA ASN A 63 48.87 4.89 -3.68
C ASN A 63 50.06 5.79 -3.30
N ARG A 64 49.80 6.88 -2.56
CA ARG A 64 50.83 7.85 -2.19
C ARG A 64 51.96 7.21 -1.40
N LYS A 65 53.20 7.48 -1.83
CA LYS A 65 54.43 6.89 -1.26
C LYS A 65 54.47 5.36 -1.39
N ASN A 66 53.78 4.80 -2.38
CA ASN A 66 53.74 3.36 -2.67
C ASN A 66 53.31 2.51 -1.46
N LYS A 67 52.25 2.94 -0.76
CA LYS A 67 51.72 2.25 0.42
C LYS A 67 51.01 0.93 0.11
N GLY A 68 50.70 0.69 -1.16
CA GLY A 68 49.90 -0.43 -1.62
C GLY A 68 48.46 -0.03 -1.91
N LEU A 69 47.95 -0.45 -3.07
CA LEU A 69 46.57 -0.25 -3.49
C LEU A 69 45.97 -1.54 -4.08
N ASP A 70 44.85 -1.98 -3.52
CA ASP A 70 44.05 -3.08 -4.07
C ASP A 70 42.82 -2.50 -4.80
N ILE A 71 42.63 -2.89 -6.05
CA ILE A 71 41.52 -2.47 -6.90
C ILE A 71 40.61 -3.67 -7.16
N TYR A 72 39.40 -3.63 -6.64
CA TYR A 72 38.34 -4.59 -6.92
C TYR A 72 37.50 -4.09 -8.10
N TYR A 73 37.21 -4.96 -9.06
CA TYR A 73 36.42 -4.64 -10.23
C TYR A 73 35.14 -5.48 -10.28
N GLU A 74 33.99 -4.82 -10.40
CA GLU A 74 32.67 -5.42 -10.63
C GLU A 74 32.12 -4.94 -11.98
N GLY A 75 31.78 -5.85 -12.88
CA GLY A 75 31.22 -5.52 -14.20
C GLY A 75 31.69 -6.46 -15.32
N PRO A 76 31.50 -6.07 -16.60
CA PRO A 76 31.81 -6.90 -17.76
C PRO A 76 33.29 -7.27 -17.89
N ASP A 77 33.57 -8.44 -18.48
CA ASP A 77 34.93 -8.97 -18.67
C ASP A 77 35.88 -8.05 -19.43
N ASP A 78 35.39 -7.44 -20.52
CA ASP A 78 36.20 -6.56 -21.35
C ASP A 78 36.73 -5.36 -20.55
N GLY A 79 35.93 -4.84 -19.62
CA GLY A 79 36.34 -3.77 -18.73
C GLY A 79 37.44 -4.21 -17.75
N TYR A 80 37.35 -5.43 -17.21
CA TYR A 80 38.41 -5.98 -16.35
C TYR A 80 39.72 -6.19 -17.11
N PHE A 81 39.63 -6.71 -18.34
CA PHE A 81 40.80 -6.91 -19.20
C PHE A 81 41.49 -5.59 -19.50
N CYS A 82 40.73 -4.55 -19.89
CA CYS A 82 41.26 -3.21 -20.12
C CYS A 82 41.96 -2.65 -18.87
N LEU A 83 41.32 -2.77 -17.70
CA LEU A 83 41.89 -2.30 -16.44
C LEU A 83 43.17 -3.06 -16.07
N SER A 84 43.14 -4.39 -16.17
CA SER A 84 44.28 -5.26 -15.85
C SER A 84 45.47 -4.99 -16.75
N LYS A 85 45.23 -4.78 -18.05
CA LYS A 85 46.25 -4.39 -19.02
C LYS A 85 46.85 -3.03 -18.65
N ALA A 86 46.01 -2.04 -18.36
CA ALA A 86 46.46 -0.70 -17.97
C ALA A 86 47.30 -0.70 -16.70
N ILE A 87 46.96 -1.50 -15.68
CA ILE A 87 47.77 -1.66 -14.46
C ILE A 87 49.16 -2.21 -14.82
N LYS A 88 49.22 -3.29 -15.62
CA LYS A 88 50.48 -3.91 -16.05
C LYS A 88 51.37 -2.99 -16.89
N GLU A 89 50.77 -2.15 -17.72
CA GLU A 89 51.51 -1.25 -18.62
C GLU A 89 51.94 0.06 -17.93
N CYS A 90 51.07 0.64 -17.09
CA CYS A 90 51.31 1.96 -16.51
C CYS A 90 52.00 1.92 -15.14
N LEU A 91 51.87 0.83 -14.38
CA LEU A 91 52.18 0.79 -12.94
C LEU A 91 53.16 -0.34 -12.56
N GLN A 92 54.11 -0.67 -13.45
CA GLN A 92 55.05 -1.79 -13.26
C GLN A 92 55.87 -1.73 -11.97
N ASN A 93 56.16 -0.52 -11.48
CA ASN A 93 56.96 -0.28 -10.27
C ASN A 93 56.11 0.14 -9.06
N SER A 94 54.78 0.18 -9.22
CA SER A 94 53.86 0.54 -8.15
C SER A 94 53.25 -0.72 -7.54
N ASP A 95 53.04 -0.70 -6.23
CA ASP A 95 52.40 -1.77 -5.48
C ASP A 95 50.87 -1.70 -5.65
N VAL A 96 50.39 -2.02 -6.86
CA VAL A 96 48.97 -1.97 -7.22
C VAL A 96 48.50 -3.33 -7.74
N VAL A 97 47.42 -3.85 -7.17
CA VAL A 97 46.86 -5.17 -7.51
C VAL A 97 45.42 -5.02 -7.98
N GLY A 98 45.12 -5.49 -9.18
CA GLY A 98 43.75 -5.60 -9.70
C GLY A 98 43.15 -6.98 -9.42
N LYS A 99 41.90 -7.02 -8.95
CA LYS A 99 41.13 -8.25 -8.70
C LYS A 99 39.74 -8.11 -9.31
N ARG A 100 39.27 -9.15 -10.00
CA ARG A 100 37.88 -9.26 -10.45
C ARG A 100 37.01 -9.76 -9.30
N GLN A 101 35.80 -9.23 -9.17
CA GLN A 101 34.82 -9.63 -8.17
C GLN A 101 33.45 -9.87 -8.82
N THR A 102 32.76 -10.89 -8.31
CA THR A 102 31.39 -11.20 -8.70
C THR A 102 30.41 -10.44 -7.81
N THR A 103 29.45 -9.76 -8.42
CA THR A 103 28.39 -9.06 -7.71
C THR A 103 27.33 -10.06 -7.29
N LYS A 104 27.17 -10.29 -5.99
CA LYS A 104 26.15 -11.19 -5.45
C LYS A 104 24.98 -10.39 -4.89
N ILE A 105 23.76 -10.78 -5.28
CA ILE A 105 22.53 -10.07 -4.97
C ILE A 105 21.48 -11.07 -4.52
N VAL A 106 20.93 -10.90 -3.32
CA VAL A 106 19.81 -11.72 -2.83
C VAL A 106 18.50 -10.99 -3.09
N VAL A 107 17.48 -11.71 -3.56
CA VAL A 107 16.14 -11.19 -3.83
C VAL A 107 15.13 -11.94 -2.96
N VAL A 108 14.43 -11.21 -2.10
CA VAL A 108 13.49 -11.72 -1.07
C VAL A 108 12.13 -11.04 -1.25
N GLY A 109 11.05 -11.66 -0.76
CA GLY A 109 9.69 -11.13 -0.84
C GLY A 109 8.65 -12.22 -1.00
N LYS A 110 7.37 -11.90 -0.74
CA LYS A 110 6.26 -12.88 -0.74
C LYS A 110 6.08 -13.55 -2.10
N THR A 111 5.37 -14.68 -2.14
CA THR A 111 4.89 -15.21 -3.42
C THR A 111 4.05 -14.16 -4.14
N GLY A 112 4.31 -13.98 -5.44
CA GLY A 112 3.63 -12.96 -6.24
C GLY A 112 4.12 -11.52 -6.03
N SER A 113 5.14 -11.27 -5.22
CA SER A 113 5.78 -9.95 -5.07
C SER A 113 6.63 -9.51 -6.27
N GLY A 114 6.76 -10.35 -7.31
CA GLY A 114 7.45 -9.99 -8.55
C GLY A 114 8.97 -10.14 -8.54
N LYS A 115 9.54 -10.98 -7.65
CA LYS A 115 10.98 -11.29 -7.60
C LYS A 115 11.55 -11.79 -8.93
N THR A 116 11.06 -12.91 -9.45
CA THR A 116 11.48 -13.45 -10.76
C THR A 116 11.26 -12.43 -11.88
N THR A 117 10.13 -11.72 -11.85
CA THR A 117 9.82 -10.68 -12.84
C THR A 117 10.82 -9.54 -12.80
N LEU A 118 11.29 -9.13 -11.63
CA LEU A 118 12.32 -8.11 -11.48
C LEU A 118 13.64 -8.59 -12.08
N ILE A 119 14.11 -9.79 -11.72
CA ILE A 119 15.37 -10.35 -12.23
C ILE A 119 15.33 -10.48 -13.76
N ASN A 120 14.26 -11.05 -14.30
CA ASN A 120 14.09 -11.21 -15.75
C ASN A 120 13.94 -9.86 -16.45
N GLY A 121 13.14 -8.94 -15.90
CA GLY A 121 12.97 -7.60 -16.49
C GLY A 121 14.30 -6.83 -16.54
N ILE A 122 15.17 -7.02 -15.56
CA ILE A 122 16.53 -6.48 -15.57
C ILE A 122 17.36 -7.13 -16.69
N ALA A 123 17.32 -8.46 -16.85
CA ALA A 123 18.07 -9.18 -17.88
C ALA A 123 17.61 -8.84 -19.31
N ASP A 124 16.29 -8.86 -19.53
CA ASP A 124 15.63 -8.66 -20.82
C ASP A 124 15.87 -7.25 -21.36
N ASN A 125 15.90 -6.24 -20.47
CA ASN A 125 16.17 -4.85 -20.85
C ASN A 125 17.54 -4.65 -21.54
N LYS A 126 18.44 -5.62 -21.43
CA LYS A 126 19.76 -5.60 -22.09
C LYS A 126 20.05 -6.81 -22.98
N GLY A 127 19.12 -7.76 -23.05
CA GLY A 127 19.27 -8.97 -23.88
C GLY A 127 20.34 -9.93 -23.37
N TYR A 128 20.65 -9.92 -22.07
CA TYR A 128 21.64 -10.85 -21.50
C TYR A 128 21.05 -12.24 -21.32
N LYS A 129 21.88 -13.26 -21.55
CA LYS A 129 21.52 -14.65 -21.25
C LYS A 129 21.87 -14.93 -19.80
N ILE A 130 20.89 -15.43 -19.05
CA ILE A 130 21.07 -15.85 -17.66
C ILE A 130 20.94 -17.37 -17.58
N GLU A 131 21.90 -18.00 -16.91
CA GLU A 131 21.84 -19.41 -16.55
C GLU A 131 21.08 -19.57 -15.23
N ILE A 132 20.15 -20.53 -15.16
CA ILE A 132 19.27 -20.71 -14.00
C ILE A 132 19.55 -22.06 -13.35
N THR A 133 19.88 -22.06 -12.07
CA THR A 133 20.11 -23.26 -11.26
C THR A 133 19.19 -23.28 -10.04
N ASN A 134 18.36 -24.32 -9.91
CA ASN A 134 17.51 -24.49 -8.73
C ASN A 134 18.28 -25.21 -7.61
N ARG A 135 18.28 -24.63 -6.41
CA ARG A 135 19.03 -25.12 -5.22
C ARG A 135 18.10 -25.53 -4.07
N GLY A 136 16.82 -25.77 -4.35
CA GLY A 136 15.83 -26.24 -3.38
C GLY A 136 15.17 -25.09 -2.62
N ASN A 137 15.93 -24.39 -1.77
CA ASN A 137 15.41 -23.25 -0.98
C ASN A 137 15.58 -21.89 -1.68
N TYR A 138 16.37 -21.83 -2.75
CA TYR A 138 16.51 -20.65 -3.61
C TYR A 138 16.78 -21.06 -5.06
N VAL A 139 16.60 -20.10 -5.97
CA VAL A 139 17.00 -20.19 -7.38
C VAL A 139 18.17 -19.25 -7.60
N GLN A 140 19.22 -19.75 -8.23
CA GLN A 140 20.40 -18.98 -8.62
C GLN A 140 20.32 -18.62 -10.09
N TYR A 141 20.60 -17.36 -10.40
CA TYR A 141 20.66 -16.80 -11.74
C TYR A 141 22.07 -16.27 -11.98
N ASP A 142 22.80 -16.87 -12.91
CA ASP A 142 24.18 -16.51 -13.23
C ASP A 142 24.24 -15.72 -14.55
N ASP A 143 24.69 -14.47 -14.45
CA ASP A 143 25.08 -13.63 -15.57
C ASP A 143 26.62 -13.67 -15.69
N ASN A 144 27.09 -14.61 -16.50
CA ASN A 144 28.52 -14.87 -16.69
C ASN A 144 29.25 -13.72 -17.42
N ILE A 145 28.53 -12.89 -18.18
CA ILE A 145 29.13 -11.78 -18.94
C ILE A 145 29.44 -10.62 -18.01
N ASN A 146 28.48 -10.28 -17.13
CA ASN A 146 28.59 -9.15 -16.22
C ASN A 146 29.13 -9.53 -14.84
N HIS A 147 29.40 -10.83 -14.60
CA HIS A 147 29.80 -11.40 -13.31
C HIS A 147 28.81 -11.04 -12.20
N ILE A 148 27.51 -11.24 -12.46
CA ILE A 148 26.44 -11.00 -11.50
C ILE A 148 25.77 -12.32 -11.17
N GLN A 149 25.55 -12.57 -9.87
CA GLN A 149 24.79 -13.71 -9.37
C GLN A 149 23.60 -13.22 -8.57
N TRP A 150 22.40 -13.62 -8.99
CA TRP A 150 21.17 -13.35 -8.27
C TRP A 150 20.70 -14.61 -7.56
N PHE A 151 20.27 -14.44 -6.31
CA PHE A 151 19.76 -15.51 -5.46
C PHE A 151 18.32 -15.17 -5.09
N GLU A 152 17.36 -15.73 -5.83
CA GLU A 152 15.94 -15.59 -5.52
C GLU A 152 15.55 -16.60 -4.46
N ILE A 153 15.09 -16.13 -3.31
CA ILE A 153 14.59 -17.00 -2.24
C ILE A 153 13.18 -17.44 -2.59
N ASN A 154 12.92 -18.75 -2.54
CA ASN A 154 11.59 -19.27 -2.82
C ASN A 154 10.60 -18.70 -1.80
N GLY A 155 9.56 -18.02 -2.30
CA GLY A 155 8.52 -17.44 -1.46
C GLY A 155 7.45 -18.46 -1.12
N SER A 156 6.88 -18.33 0.07
CA SER A 156 5.60 -18.90 0.49
C SER A 156 4.50 -17.83 0.38
N ASN A 157 3.23 -18.26 0.37
CA ASN A 157 2.08 -17.35 0.27
C ASN A 157 1.96 -16.42 1.50
N ASN A 158 2.37 -16.91 2.67
CA ASN A 158 2.61 -16.14 3.88
C ASN A 158 4.07 -16.34 4.24
N ILE A 159 4.87 -15.27 4.32
CA ILE A 159 6.24 -15.43 4.78
C ILE A 159 6.20 -15.77 6.27
N GLU A 160 6.37 -17.04 6.56
CA GLU A 160 6.45 -17.53 7.92
C GLU A 160 7.81 -17.18 8.51
N GLU A 161 7.91 -17.24 9.84
CA GLU A 161 9.16 -16.98 10.55
C GLU A 161 10.31 -17.87 10.05
N ASN A 162 9.98 -19.08 9.58
CA ASN A 162 10.94 -20.03 9.04
C ASN A 162 11.52 -19.60 7.68
N ASP A 163 10.71 -18.98 6.81
CA ASP A 163 11.18 -18.48 5.52
C ASP A 163 12.15 -17.30 5.72
N MET A 164 11.86 -16.42 6.68
CA MET A 164 12.78 -15.34 7.05
C MET A 164 14.07 -15.84 7.70
N LYS A 165 13.99 -16.91 8.51
CA LYS A 165 15.19 -17.57 9.05
C LYS A 165 16.05 -18.17 7.94
N ASN A 166 15.44 -18.84 6.96
CA ASN A 166 16.13 -19.38 5.80
C ASN A 166 16.77 -18.25 4.96
N ALA A 167 16.04 -17.15 4.77
CA ALA A 167 16.55 -15.98 4.06
C ALA A 167 17.75 -15.36 4.76
N LEU A 168 17.66 -15.15 6.07
CA LEU A 168 18.74 -14.60 6.86
C LEU A 168 19.96 -15.53 6.89
N SER A 169 19.75 -16.85 6.91
CA SER A 169 20.82 -17.85 6.82
C SER A 169 21.56 -17.77 5.49
N LEU A 170 20.83 -17.62 4.37
CA LEU A 170 21.43 -17.45 3.05
C LEU A 170 22.20 -16.13 2.95
N VAL A 171 21.63 -15.03 3.45
CA VAL A 171 22.31 -13.73 3.54
C VAL A 171 23.62 -13.87 4.31
N ARG A 172 23.61 -14.54 5.47
CA ARG A 172 24.82 -14.80 6.26
C ARG A 172 25.87 -15.57 5.47
N GLN A 173 25.50 -16.71 4.89
CA GLN A 173 26.41 -17.53 4.08
C GLN A 173 27.01 -16.74 2.90
N LEU A 174 26.21 -15.92 2.24
CA LEU A 174 26.67 -15.14 1.09
C LEU A 174 27.49 -13.92 1.51
N SER A 175 27.23 -13.32 2.69
CA SER A 175 27.99 -12.18 3.22
C SER A 175 29.46 -12.52 3.42
N GLU A 176 29.75 -13.71 3.96
CA GLU A 176 31.11 -14.27 4.08
C GLU A 176 31.81 -14.42 2.73
N ASN A 177 31.02 -14.49 1.65
CA ASN A 177 31.49 -14.68 0.28
C ASN A 177 31.25 -13.44 -0.61
N GLY A 178 31.13 -12.25 -0.01
CA GLY A 178 31.03 -10.98 -0.72
C GLY A 178 29.65 -10.62 -1.25
N LEU A 179 28.58 -10.99 -0.52
CA LEU A 179 27.24 -10.45 -0.78
C LEU A 179 27.29 -8.92 -0.77
N SER A 180 26.69 -8.31 -1.78
CA SER A 180 26.76 -6.87 -1.96
C SER A 180 25.43 -6.17 -1.67
N LYS A 181 24.32 -6.86 -1.94
CA LYS A 181 22.97 -6.29 -1.98
C LYS A 181 21.91 -7.30 -1.55
N VAL A 182 20.91 -6.82 -0.81
CA VAL A 182 19.64 -7.52 -0.56
C VAL A 182 18.51 -6.66 -1.13
N ILE A 183 17.71 -7.25 -2.01
CA ILE A 183 16.52 -6.61 -2.59
C ILE A 183 15.29 -7.26 -1.95
N TYR A 184 14.44 -6.44 -1.34
CA TYR A 184 13.16 -6.87 -0.81
C TYR A 184 12.02 -6.40 -1.73
N CYS A 185 11.34 -7.34 -2.37
CA CYS A 185 10.24 -7.08 -3.27
C CYS A 185 8.91 -6.99 -2.52
N ILE A 186 8.21 -5.87 -2.68
CA ILE A 186 6.86 -5.66 -2.18
C ILE A 186 5.94 -5.45 -3.39
N ALA A 187 4.80 -6.13 -3.42
CA ALA A 187 3.81 -5.91 -4.47
C ALA A 187 3.09 -4.57 -4.21
N GLY A 188 3.26 -3.61 -5.12
CA GLY A 188 2.72 -2.24 -4.98
C GLY A 188 1.19 -2.16 -4.98
N ASP A 189 0.51 -3.21 -5.46
CA ASP A 189 -0.93 -3.37 -5.33
C ASP A 189 -1.39 -3.79 -3.93
N SER A 190 -0.49 -4.37 -3.12
CA SER A 190 -0.73 -4.69 -1.72
C SER A 190 -0.26 -3.58 -0.80
N GLY A 191 0.92 -2.99 -1.06
CA GLY A 191 1.57 -1.98 -0.23
C GLY A 191 1.82 -2.36 1.22
N ARG A 192 1.57 -3.62 1.61
CA ARG A 192 1.61 -4.08 2.99
C ARG A 192 2.96 -4.70 3.31
N ILE A 193 3.48 -4.31 4.48
CA ILE A 193 4.65 -4.92 5.10
C ILE A 193 4.31 -5.36 6.53
N GLU A 194 4.41 -6.66 6.76
CA GLU A 194 4.20 -7.36 8.02
C GLU A 194 5.38 -7.16 8.96
N ASP A 195 5.15 -7.37 10.27
CA ASP A 195 6.19 -7.19 11.29
C ASP A 195 7.36 -8.16 11.11
N THR A 196 7.09 -9.39 10.65
CA THR A 196 8.14 -10.38 10.33
C THR A 196 9.07 -9.90 9.23
N GLU A 197 8.53 -9.21 8.22
CA GLU A 197 9.28 -8.60 7.12
C GLU A 197 10.14 -7.44 7.62
N ARG A 198 9.58 -6.59 8.50
CA ARG A 198 10.34 -5.49 9.14
C ARG A 198 11.49 -6.00 10.00
N VAL A 199 11.23 -7.01 10.82
CA VAL A 199 12.26 -7.63 11.68
C VAL A 199 13.36 -8.26 10.84
N PHE A 200 13.02 -8.90 9.71
CA PHE A 200 14.03 -9.39 8.76
C PHE A 200 14.90 -8.26 8.22
N LEU A 201 14.30 -7.18 7.71
CA LEU A 201 15.03 -6.06 7.13
C LEU A 201 15.96 -5.37 8.14
N SER A 202 15.48 -5.12 9.37
CA SER A 202 16.32 -4.58 10.45
C SER A 202 17.48 -5.52 10.76
N ARG A 203 17.22 -6.83 10.92
CA ARG A 203 18.30 -7.81 11.17
C ARG A 203 19.35 -7.84 10.07
N VAL A 204 18.97 -7.69 8.80
CA VAL A 204 19.93 -7.64 7.70
C VAL A 204 20.83 -6.41 7.84
N ASN A 205 20.26 -5.23 8.06
CA ASN A 205 21.04 -4.00 8.21
C ASN A 205 21.93 -4.00 9.47
N ASP A 206 21.42 -4.54 10.58
CA ASP A 206 22.14 -4.57 11.86
C ASP A 206 23.28 -5.60 11.86
N GLN A 207 23.08 -6.77 11.22
CA GLN A 207 24.07 -7.85 11.24
C GLN A 207 25.06 -7.78 10.07
N PHE A 208 24.71 -7.10 8.97
CA PHE A 208 25.51 -7.05 7.75
C PHE A 208 25.60 -5.61 7.20
N PRO A 209 26.26 -4.69 7.92
CA PRO A 209 26.34 -3.27 7.54
C PRO A 209 27.01 -3.04 6.17
N GLU A 210 27.84 -3.97 5.70
CA GLU A 210 28.45 -3.95 4.37
C GLU A 210 27.49 -4.30 3.23
N VAL A 211 26.33 -4.89 3.54
CA VAL A 211 25.30 -5.30 2.59
C VAL A 211 24.23 -4.22 2.50
N THR A 212 24.05 -3.63 1.32
CA THR A 212 22.99 -2.61 1.15
C THR A 212 21.64 -3.27 0.93
N THR A 213 20.67 -2.93 1.76
CA THR A 213 19.27 -3.35 1.62
C THR A 213 18.49 -2.33 0.78
N ILE A 214 17.70 -2.82 -0.18
CA ILE A 214 16.92 -2.03 -1.13
C ILE A 214 15.51 -2.59 -1.19
N ILE A 215 14.50 -1.72 -1.25
CA ILE A 215 13.12 -2.14 -1.44
C ILE A 215 12.70 -1.89 -2.89
N ALA A 216 12.27 -2.95 -3.56
CA ALA A 216 11.66 -2.89 -4.88
C ALA A 216 10.14 -2.97 -4.72
N LEU A 217 9.44 -1.85 -4.88
CA LEU A 217 7.99 -1.84 -4.92
C LEU A 217 7.56 -2.20 -6.36
N THR A 218 7.32 -3.49 -6.59
CA THR A 218 6.96 -4.00 -7.92
C THR A 218 5.49 -3.71 -8.23
N LYS A 219 5.03 -4.01 -9.46
CA LYS A 219 3.60 -3.87 -9.83
C LYS A 219 3.03 -2.47 -9.57
N CYS A 220 3.84 -1.42 -9.70
CA CYS A 220 3.45 -0.04 -9.39
C CYS A 220 2.59 0.63 -10.47
N TYR A 221 1.50 0.03 -10.92
CA TYR A 221 0.65 0.58 -11.99
C TYR A 221 -0.67 1.22 -11.51
N LYS A 222 -0.83 1.40 -10.20
CA LYS A 222 -2.01 2.05 -9.58
C LYS A 222 -1.68 3.49 -9.17
N ASP A 223 -2.71 4.32 -9.08
CA ASP A 223 -2.60 5.76 -8.76
C ASP A 223 -2.10 6.02 -7.32
N GLU A 224 -2.15 4.99 -6.46
CA GLU A 224 -1.78 5.04 -5.04
C GLU A 224 -0.32 4.66 -4.77
N SER A 225 0.46 4.30 -5.80
CA SER A 225 1.85 3.81 -5.59
C SER A 225 2.73 4.82 -4.86
N GLN A 226 2.55 6.13 -5.05
CA GLN A 226 3.36 7.13 -4.32
C GLN A 226 3.07 7.12 -2.82
N PHE A 227 1.80 7.00 -2.43
CA PHE A 227 1.42 6.89 -1.02
C PHE A 227 2.05 5.63 -0.41
N VAL A 228 2.02 4.51 -1.14
CA VAL A 228 2.67 3.27 -0.71
C VAL A 228 4.18 3.43 -0.57
N VAL A 229 4.85 4.16 -1.47
CA VAL A 229 6.28 4.46 -1.34
C VAL A 229 6.54 5.22 -0.04
N ASP A 230 5.80 6.30 0.22
CA ASP A 230 5.99 7.13 1.40
C ASP A 230 5.74 6.34 2.70
N GLU A 231 4.71 5.48 2.72
CA GLU A 231 4.43 4.61 3.87
C GLU A 231 5.53 3.57 4.08
N VAL A 232 5.98 2.90 3.02
CA VAL A 232 7.04 1.89 3.10
C VAL A 232 8.36 2.53 3.52
N GLU A 233 8.74 3.70 2.98
CA GLU A 233 9.94 4.43 3.41
C GLU A 233 9.86 4.79 4.90
N LYS A 234 8.68 5.24 5.38
CA LYS A 234 8.49 5.56 6.81
C LYS A 234 8.62 4.33 7.70
N ILE A 235 8.06 3.20 7.27
CA ILE A 235 8.03 1.96 8.05
C ILE A 235 9.39 1.27 8.07
N THR A 236 10.18 1.41 7.02
CA THR A 236 11.47 0.72 6.85
C THR A 236 12.65 1.62 7.17
N GLU A 237 12.45 2.59 8.07
CA GLU A 237 13.52 3.48 8.56
C GLU A 237 14.29 4.18 7.43
N GLN A 238 13.56 4.65 6.41
CA GLN A 238 14.08 5.36 5.24
C GLN A 238 14.99 4.52 4.33
N MET A 239 14.83 3.20 4.32
CA MET A 239 15.47 2.36 3.29
C MET A 239 15.13 2.87 1.87
N PRO A 240 16.05 2.74 0.90
CA PRO A 240 15.79 3.15 -0.48
C PRO A 240 14.63 2.34 -1.09
N VAL A 241 13.51 3.01 -1.39
CA VAL A 241 12.35 2.40 -2.06
C VAL A 241 12.30 2.82 -3.53
N PHE A 242 12.13 1.83 -4.41
CA PHE A 242 12.01 2.04 -5.85
C PHE A 242 10.69 1.46 -6.38
N PRO A 243 9.70 2.31 -6.71
CA PRO A 243 8.52 1.87 -7.43
C PRO A 243 8.89 1.55 -8.87
N LEU A 244 8.52 0.36 -9.32
CA LEU A 244 8.86 -0.11 -10.66
C LEU A 244 7.77 -1.00 -11.23
N LEU A 245 7.79 -1.07 -12.56
CA LEU A 245 7.09 -2.08 -13.33
C LEU A 245 8.13 -2.75 -14.21
N ALA A 246 8.55 -3.96 -13.84
CA ALA A 246 9.66 -4.65 -14.50
C ALA A 246 9.28 -5.27 -15.85
N MET A 247 7.98 -5.50 -16.10
CA MET A 247 7.49 -6.07 -17.36
C MET A 247 6.19 -5.38 -17.81
N GLU A 248 5.87 -5.46 -19.10
CA GLU A 248 4.62 -4.89 -19.63
C GLU A 248 3.43 -5.47 -18.87
N TYR A 249 2.56 -4.60 -18.34
CA TYR A 249 1.33 -5.02 -17.71
C TYR A 249 0.15 -4.78 -18.65
N LYS A 250 -0.63 -5.84 -18.88
CA LYS A 250 -1.86 -5.80 -19.66
C LYS A 250 -3.04 -5.78 -18.70
N ALA A 251 -3.63 -4.60 -18.52
CA ALA A 251 -4.85 -4.47 -17.73
C ALA A 251 -6.01 -5.14 -18.50
N ASN A 252 -6.60 -6.19 -17.92
CA ASN A 252 -7.71 -6.90 -18.56
C ASN A 252 -9.04 -6.16 -18.34
N LYS A 253 -10.00 -6.37 -19.25
CA LYS A 253 -11.33 -5.70 -19.29
C LYS A 253 -12.10 -5.76 -17.96
N ILE A 254 -11.91 -6.82 -17.17
CA ILE A 254 -12.64 -7.10 -15.94
C ILE A 254 -12.08 -6.32 -14.73
N GLU A 255 -10.77 -6.09 -14.66
CA GLU A 255 -10.16 -5.46 -13.47
C GLU A 255 -10.47 -3.96 -13.33
N ARG A 256 -10.98 -3.31 -14.38
CA ARG A 256 -11.25 -1.85 -14.41
C ARG A 256 -12.46 -1.42 -15.24
N GLY A 257 -13.31 -2.36 -15.67
CA GLY A 257 -14.45 -2.04 -16.53
C GLY A 257 -14.06 -1.37 -17.85
N MET A 258 -12.91 -1.71 -18.45
CA MET A 258 -12.39 -1.10 -19.69
C MET A 258 -12.81 -1.89 -20.94
N ALA A 259 -13.00 -1.21 -22.08
CA ALA A 259 -13.46 -1.83 -23.34
C ALA A 259 -12.31 -2.50 -24.12
N GLU A 260 -11.09 -1.99 -23.97
CA GLU A 260 -9.85 -2.49 -24.56
C GLU A 260 -8.80 -2.74 -23.47
N SER A 261 -7.84 -3.62 -23.75
CA SER A 261 -6.75 -3.90 -22.81
C SER A 261 -5.72 -2.78 -22.88
N ILE A 262 -5.56 -2.00 -21.80
CA ILE A 262 -4.47 -1.02 -21.71
C ILE A 262 -3.16 -1.76 -21.48
N ARG A 263 -2.14 -1.43 -22.27
CA ARG A 263 -0.76 -1.88 -22.06
C ARG A 263 0.03 -0.79 -21.38
N ILE A 264 0.66 -1.13 -20.25
CA ILE A 264 1.55 -0.23 -19.52
C ILE A 264 2.96 -0.74 -19.70
N ASN A 265 3.80 0.09 -20.33
CA ASN A 265 5.20 -0.25 -20.56
C ASN A 265 5.99 -0.31 -19.24
N PRO A 266 7.04 -1.14 -19.17
CA PRO A 266 7.96 -1.15 -18.04
C PRO A 266 8.54 0.22 -17.72
N PHE A 267 8.79 0.51 -16.45
CA PHE A 267 9.46 1.73 -15.99
C PHE A 267 10.19 1.51 -14.65
N GLY A 268 11.08 2.44 -14.30
CA GLY A 268 11.80 2.46 -13.02
C GLY A 268 13.03 1.55 -12.94
N LEU A 269 13.18 0.59 -13.86
CA LEU A 269 14.35 -0.32 -13.91
C LEU A 269 15.67 0.41 -14.09
N LYS A 270 15.71 1.50 -14.86
CA LYS A 270 16.95 2.26 -15.10
C LYS A 270 17.45 2.92 -13.82
N GLU A 271 16.57 3.59 -13.10
CA GLU A 271 16.84 4.23 -11.81
C GLU A 271 17.19 3.18 -10.75
N PHE A 272 16.45 2.07 -10.71
CA PHE A 272 16.72 0.95 -9.83
C PHE A 272 18.12 0.37 -10.07
N CYS A 273 18.50 0.03 -11.31
CA CYS A 273 19.83 -0.47 -11.65
C CYS A 273 20.92 0.56 -11.38
N SER A 274 20.66 1.85 -11.62
CA SER A 274 21.63 2.91 -11.29
C SER A 274 21.93 2.91 -9.80
N PHE A 275 20.91 2.79 -8.94
CA PHE A 275 21.15 2.69 -7.50
C PHE A 275 21.80 1.37 -7.10
N LEU A 276 21.32 0.24 -7.63
CA LEU A 276 21.77 -1.10 -7.31
C LEU A 276 23.29 -1.28 -7.54
N PHE A 277 23.80 -0.76 -8.66
CA PHE A 277 25.22 -0.92 -9.03
C PHE A 277 26.07 0.32 -8.72
N GLU A 278 25.54 1.54 -8.86
CA GLU A 278 26.33 2.78 -8.69
C GLU A 278 26.14 3.43 -7.30
N GLY A 279 25.16 2.98 -6.51
CA GLY A 279 24.80 3.59 -5.22
C GLY A 279 24.24 5.01 -5.34
N LYS A 280 23.94 5.48 -6.57
CA LYS A 280 23.43 6.83 -6.82
C LYS A 280 21.91 6.84 -6.81
N LYS A 281 21.31 7.53 -5.83
CA LYS A 281 19.88 7.85 -5.87
C LYS A 281 19.68 8.93 -6.93
N VAL A 282 19.31 8.52 -8.15
CA VAL A 282 18.96 9.46 -9.21
C VAL A 282 17.67 10.16 -8.80
N SER A 283 17.61 11.50 -8.92
CA SER A 283 16.36 12.24 -8.69
C SER A 283 15.25 11.58 -9.51
N TYR A 284 14.13 11.27 -8.88
CA TYR A 284 13.02 10.44 -9.37
C TYR A 284 12.49 10.79 -10.78
N SER A 285 13.26 10.52 -11.84
CA SER A 285 12.85 10.73 -13.24
C SER A 285 11.76 9.76 -13.67
N TYR A 286 11.66 8.61 -12.99
CA TYR A 286 10.56 7.68 -13.21
C TYR A 286 9.20 8.29 -12.85
N LEU A 287 9.12 9.35 -12.01
CA LEU A 287 7.85 10.00 -11.67
C LEU A 287 7.12 10.45 -12.91
N ASP A 288 7.84 10.89 -13.95
CA ASP A 288 7.21 11.34 -15.19
C ASP A 288 6.65 10.16 -15.99
N SER A 289 7.39 9.05 -16.10
CA SER A 289 6.90 7.82 -16.73
C SER A 289 5.74 7.19 -15.96
N TYR A 290 5.81 7.21 -14.63
CA TYR A 290 4.75 6.76 -13.74
C TYR A 290 3.51 7.65 -13.86
N LYS A 291 3.67 8.98 -13.80
CA LYS A 291 2.56 9.93 -14.01
C LYS A 291 1.94 9.76 -15.38
N ALA A 292 2.73 9.53 -16.43
CA ALA A 292 2.22 9.27 -17.77
C ALA A 292 1.40 7.97 -17.81
N ALA A 293 1.87 6.89 -17.18
CA ALA A 293 1.12 5.64 -17.05
C ALA A 293 -0.21 5.83 -16.29
N VAL A 294 -0.18 6.55 -15.16
CA VAL A 294 -1.36 6.91 -14.36
C VAL A 294 -2.34 7.78 -15.15
N GLN A 295 -1.85 8.77 -15.90
CA GLN A 295 -2.69 9.65 -16.72
C GLN A 295 -3.37 8.89 -17.86
N LEU A 296 -2.68 7.95 -18.51
CA LEU A 296 -3.27 7.07 -19.52
C LEU A 296 -4.45 6.28 -18.94
N ILE A 297 -4.29 5.73 -17.73
CA ILE A 297 -5.36 5.02 -17.02
C ILE A 297 -6.54 5.96 -16.72
N LYS A 298 -6.27 7.17 -16.23
CA LYS A 298 -7.33 8.14 -15.87
C LYS A 298 -8.12 8.63 -17.08
N LYS A 299 -7.45 8.90 -18.20
CA LYS A 299 -8.08 9.38 -19.44
C LYS A 299 -9.09 8.38 -20.00
N GLU A 300 -8.79 7.09 -19.92
CA GLU A 300 -9.75 6.06 -20.35
C GLU A 300 -10.96 5.96 -19.42
N LYS A 301 -10.78 6.13 -18.10
CA LYS A 301 -11.90 6.18 -17.14
C LYS A 301 -12.84 7.36 -17.42
N SER A 302 -12.30 8.57 -17.66
CA SER A 302 -13.13 9.77 -17.87
C SER A 302 -13.94 9.71 -19.16
N THR A 303 -13.35 9.19 -20.25
CA THR A 303 -14.03 9.05 -21.54
C THR A 303 -15.27 8.14 -21.45
N LYS A 304 -15.27 7.16 -20.53
CA LYS A 304 -16.43 6.30 -20.25
C LYS A 304 -17.49 6.96 -19.38
N GLY A 305 -17.11 7.74 -18.38
CA GLY A 305 -18.07 8.50 -17.58
C GLY A 305 -18.97 9.39 -18.45
N ASP A 306 -18.38 10.00 -19.47
CA ASP A 306 -19.11 10.85 -20.42
C ASP A 306 -19.91 10.04 -21.46
N GLN A 307 -19.39 8.90 -21.94
CA GLN A 307 -20.14 8.03 -22.86
C GLN A 307 -21.34 7.33 -22.20
N VAL A 308 -21.20 6.87 -20.95
CA VAL A 308 -22.28 6.23 -20.18
C VAL A 308 -23.37 7.26 -19.85
N LYS A 309 -22.98 8.46 -19.40
CA LYS A 309 -23.93 9.56 -19.21
C LYS A 309 -24.65 9.93 -20.51
N ASN A 310 -23.95 10.00 -21.64
CA ASN A 310 -24.59 10.26 -22.94
C ASN A 310 -25.52 9.13 -23.40
N THR A 311 -25.19 7.86 -23.13
CA THR A 311 -26.09 6.73 -23.47
C THR A 311 -27.30 6.67 -22.55
N ASP A 312 -27.17 7.03 -21.28
CA ASP A 312 -28.30 7.10 -20.35
C ASP A 312 -29.20 8.32 -20.64
N ILE A 313 -28.63 9.46 -21.06
CA ILE A 313 -29.39 10.61 -21.60
C ILE A 313 -30.16 10.20 -22.86
N LEU A 314 -29.51 9.53 -23.82
CA LEU A 314 -30.17 9.05 -25.05
C LEU A 314 -31.25 7.98 -24.77
N LYS A 315 -31.08 7.14 -23.75
CA LYS A 315 -32.11 6.17 -23.32
C LYS A 315 -33.26 6.87 -22.59
N ALA A 316 -32.99 7.88 -21.77
CA ALA A 316 -34.02 8.69 -21.12
C ALA A 316 -34.82 9.51 -22.14
N GLU A 317 -34.18 10.09 -23.15
CA GLU A 317 -34.85 10.76 -24.27
C GLU A 317 -35.71 9.80 -25.09
N LYS A 318 -35.21 8.60 -25.41
CA LYS A 318 -36.01 7.57 -26.10
C LYS A 318 -37.20 7.07 -25.27
N LYS A 319 -37.06 6.96 -23.94
CA LYS A 319 -38.15 6.59 -23.04
C LYS A 319 -39.19 7.71 -22.94
N GLY A 320 -38.76 8.96 -22.84
CA GLY A 320 -39.65 10.14 -22.88
C GLY A 320 -40.40 10.28 -24.21
N ILE A 321 -39.76 9.98 -25.35
CA ILE A 321 -40.40 9.96 -26.67
C ILE A 321 -41.38 8.79 -26.79
N SER A 322 -41.03 7.59 -26.29
CA SER A 322 -41.92 6.42 -26.25
C SER A 322 -43.20 6.71 -25.45
N ASP A 323 -43.07 7.34 -24.28
CA ASP A 323 -44.19 7.65 -23.39
C ASP A 323 -45.07 8.79 -23.96
N ALA A 324 -44.48 9.79 -24.63
CA ALA A 324 -45.22 10.81 -25.37
C ALA A 324 -45.97 10.23 -26.59
N THR A 325 -45.40 9.24 -27.28
CA THR A 325 -46.04 8.58 -28.42
C THR A 325 -47.21 7.69 -27.97
N LYS A 326 -47.13 7.11 -26.76
CA LYS A 326 -48.24 6.38 -26.12
C LYS A 326 -49.39 7.30 -25.68
N SER A 327 -49.07 8.49 -25.15
CA SER A 327 -50.07 9.49 -24.77
C SER A 327 -50.83 10.10 -25.95
N ILE A 328 -50.25 10.11 -27.17
CA ILE A 328 -50.92 10.61 -28.38
C ILE A 328 -51.76 9.49 -29.03
N ALA A 329 -51.36 8.22 -28.88
CA ALA A 329 -52.13 7.08 -29.36
C ALA A 329 -53.40 6.79 -28.54
N GLU A 330 -53.46 7.19 -27.27
CA GLU A 330 -54.63 6.98 -26.40
C GLU A 330 -55.70 8.10 -26.48
N LYS A 331 -55.46 9.18 -27.24
CA LYS A 331 -56.43 10.29 -27.41
C LYS A 331 -57.21 10.28 -28.73
N SER A 332 -57.09 9.22 -29.53
CA SER A 332 -57.77 9.12 -30.82
C SER A 332 -58.68 7.89 -30.91
N ILE A 333 -59.70 7.77 -30.05
CA ILE A 333 -60.98 7.09 -30.29
C ILE A 333 -61.98 7.59 -29.23
N SER A 334 -62.85 8.55 -29.58
CA SER A 334 -64.31 8.52 -29.34
C SER A 334 -64.96 9.88 -29.62
N GLY A 335 -65.63 9.99 -30.77
CA GLY A 335 -67.01 10.47 -30.91
C GLY A 335 -67.43 11.86 -30.40
N SER A 336 -67.36 12.82 -31.31
CA SER A 336 -68.44 13.69 -31.82
C SER A 336 -69.73 14.05 -31.01
N ILE A 337 -69.86 15.36 -30.77
CA ILE A 337 -70.99 16.31 -31.08
C ILE A 337 -72.34 16.20 -30.32
N LYS A 338 -72.69 17.22 -29.49
CA LYS A 338 -73.69 18.30 -29.77
C LYS A 338 -74.00 19.23 -28.57
N ASP A 339 -73.73 20.51 -28.82
CA ASP A 339 -74.46 21.76 -28.53
C ASP A 339 -75.36 21.90 -27.28
N VAL A 340 -75.19 23.02 -26.54
CA VAL A 340 -76.12 24.19 -26.50
C VAL A 340 -75.80 25.12 -25.29
N GLN A 341 -75.55 26.39 -25.62
CA GLN A 341 -75.80 27.65 -24.88
C GLN A 341 -75.34 27.85 -23.41
N GLY A 342 -74.53 28.90 -23.22
CA GLY A 342 -75.05 30.12 -22.60
C GLY A 342 -74.54 30.55 -21.21
N LYS A 343 -73.93 31.75 -21.21
CA LYS A 343 -73.92 32.81 -20.16
C LYS A 343 -73.00 32.69 -18.93
N ASN A 344 -72.09 33.67 -18.86
CA ASN A 344 -71.82 34.62 -17.76
C ASN A 344 -72.02 34.15 -16.31
N ASN A 345 -70.97 34.19 -15.49
CA ASN A 345 -70.69 35.31 -14.57
C ASN A 345 -69.49 35.03 -13.66
N ASN A 346 -68.89 36.13 -13.21
CA ASN A 346 -67.94 36.26 -12.11
C ASN A 346 -68.26 35.36 -10.92
N GLU A 347 -67.23 34.84 -10.24
CA GLU A 347 -66.98 35.24 -8.85
C GLU A 347 -65.60 34.82 -8.35
N GLN A 348 -65.24 35.54 -7.31
CA GLN A 348 -63.95 35.82 -6.74
C GLN A 348 -63.77 34.96 -5.47
N VAL A 349 -62.55 34.96 -4.94
CA VAL A 349 -62.21 34.62 -3.54
C VAL A 349 -62.05 33.14 -3.18
N GLY A 350 -60.93 32.83 -2.52
CA GLY A 350 -60.86 31.64 -1.66
C GLY A 350 -59.47 31.15 -1.31
N ILE A 351 -58.63 31.98 -0.67
CA ILE A 351 -57.43 31.53 0.04
C ILE A 351 -57.91 30.66 1.22
N SER A 352 -57.63 29.36 1.23
CA SER A 352 -57.89 28.50 2.40
C SER A 352 -56.63 28.32 3.23
N LYS A 353 -56.80 28.65 4.51
CA LYS A 353 -55.86 28.68 5.62
C LYS A 353 -55.25 27.32 5.95
N TYR A 354 -54.03 27.37 6.48
CA TYR A 354 -53.44 26.36 7.34
C TYR A 354 -54.23 26.32 8.65
N ASP A 355 -54.74 25.15 9.02
CA ASP A 355 -55.24 24.90 10.37
C ASP A 355 -54.07 24.48 11.27
N GLU A 356 -53.85 25.28 12.30
CA GLU A 356 -53.00 24.99 13.45
C GLU A 356 -53.64 23.85 14.26
N MET A 357 -52.93 22.72 14.34
CA MET A 357 -53.34 21.60 15.19
C MET A 357 -52.85 21.86 16.62
N ILE A 358 -53.77 22.34 17.46
CA ILE A 358 -53.60 22.54 18.89
C ILE A 358 -53.44 21.17 19.58
N LEU A 359 -52.30 20.95 20.24
CA LEU A 359 -52.09 19.83 21.17
C LEU A 359 -52.81 20.11 22.51
N PRO A 360 -53.58 19.16 23.07
CA PRO A 360 -54.21 19.35 24.36
C PRO A 360 -53.19 19.21 25.49
N SER A 361 -53.15 20.23 26.35
CA SER A 361 -52.51 20.20 27.66
C SER A 361 -53.19 19.16 28.56
N PHE A 362 -52.48 18.09 28.92
CA PHE A 362 -52.92 17.23 30.01
C PHE A 362 -52.30 17.68 31.33
N ALA A 363 -53.20 18.03 32.25
CA ALA A 363 -52.90 18.38 33.62
C ALA A 363 -52.36 17.16 34.39
N ALA A 364 -51.40 17.41 35.26
CA ALA A 364 -50.83 16.42 36.17
C ALA A 364 -51.87 16.02 37.24
N GLU A 365 -52.40 14.81 37.14
CA GLU A 365 -53.06 14.15 38.26
C GLU A 365 -51.99 13.48 39.14
N ASN A 366 -51.79 14.03 40.33
CA ASN A 366 -50.99 13.46 41.41
C ASN A 366 -51.59 12.12 41.85
N THR A 367 -51.08 11.03 41.30
CA THR A 367 -51.27 9.68 41.84
C THR A 367 -50.02 9.30 42.63
N ASN A 368 -50.14 9.31 43.96
CA ASN A 368 -49.15 8.74 44.87
C ASN A 368 -49.12 7.22 44.69
N ILE A 369 -48.30 6.75 43.76
CA ILE A 369 -47.92 5.35 43.66
C ILE A 369 -46.80 5.11 44.66
N ASN A 370 -47.10 4.33 45.69
CA ASN A 370 -46.16 3.86 46.68
C ASN A 370 -45.24 2.83 45.98
N VAL A 371 -44.06 3.26 45.53
CA VAL A 371 -43.07 2.40 44.87
C VAL A 371 -42.32 1.63 45.94
N ASP A 372 -42.46 0.30 45.92
CA ASP A 372 -41.67 -0.64 46.71
C ASP A 372 -40.17 -0.32 46.57
N SER A 373 -39.52 0.04 47.68
CA SER A 373 -38.13 0.48 47.76
C SER A 373 -37.09 -0.65 47.62
N ASN A 374 -37.39 -1.70 46.85
CA ASN A 374 -36.52 -2.88 46.69
C ASN A 374 -36.18 -3.24 45.22
N LEU A 375 -36.45 -2.36 44.25
CA LEU A 375 -35.94 -2.49 42.88
C LEU A 375 -34.52 -1.92 42.79
N SER A 376 -33.50 -2.74 43.05
CA SER A 376 -32.11 -2.40 42.72
C SER A 376 -31.92 -2.53 41.21
N PHE A 377 -32.02 -1.43 40.46
CA PHE A 377 -31.57 -1.38 39.07
C PHE A 377 -30.06 -1.61 39.03
N HIS A 378 -29.64 -2.79 38.58
CA HIS A 378 -28.25 -3.02 38.23
C HIS A 378 -28.06 -2.45 36.82
N SER A 379 -27.61 -1.20 36.71
CA SER A 379 -27.15 -0.68 35.43
C SER A 379 -25.82 -1.36 35.11
N GLY A 380 -25.88 -2.51 34.46
CA GLY A 380 -24.68 -3.13 33.91
C GLY A 380 -24.03 -2.18 32.92
N ALA A 381 -22.70 -2.08 32.97
CA ALA A 381 -21.92 -1.27 32.03
C ALA A 381 -22.26 -1.65 30.58
N GLU A 382 -22.39 -0.65 29.71
CA GLU A 382 -22.56 -0.87 28.28
C GLU A 382 -21.22 -1.27 27.66
N LYS A 383 -21.14 -2.51 27.20
CA LYS A 383 -19.93 -3.11 26.62
C LYS A 383 -19.96 -3.05 25.10
N ILE A 384 -18.95 -2.43 24.51
CA ILE A 384 -18.75 -2.35 23.05
C ILE A 384 -17.41 -3.00 22.72
N ILE A 385 -17.41 -3.99 21.83
CA ILE A 385 -16.21 -4.70 21.43
C ILE A 385 -15.87 -4.31 20.00
N VAL A 386 -14.71 -3.72 19.78
CA VAL A 386 -14.23 -3.25 18.48
C VAL A 386 -13.16 -4.21 17.96
N VAL A 387 -13.42 -4.81 16.81
CA VAL A 387 -12.65 -5.90 16.20
C VAL A 387 -12.29 -5.54 14.78
N GLY A 388 -11.22 -6.11 14.24
CA GLY A 388 -10.82 -5.93 12.85
C GLY A 388 -9.33 -6.05 12.66
N LYS A 389 -8.91 -6.17 11.41
CA LYS A 389 -7.49 -6.28 11.02
C LYS A 389 -6.64 -5.14 11.56
N ARG A 390 -5.33 -5.37 11.65
CA ARG A 390 -4.38 -4.29 11.87
C ARG A 390 -4.54 -3.24 10.75
N GLY A 391 -4.60 -1.96 11.13
CA GLY A 391 -4.84 -0.86 10.19
C GLY A 391 -6.30 -0.65 9.77
N ALA A 392 -7.27 -1.46 10.24
CA ALA A 392 -8.70 -1.26 9.91
C ALA A 392 -9.34 -0.01 10.57
N GLY A 393 -8.56 0.86 11.22
CA GLY A 393 -9.05 2.11 11.79
C GLY A 393 -9.80 1.98 13.14
N LYS A 394 -9.63 0.89 13.89
CA LYS A 394 -10.30 0.65 15.19
C LYS A 394 -10.06 1.76 16.21
N THR A 395 -8.79 2.04 16.55
CA THR A 395 -8.43 3.13 17.47
C THR A 395 -9.01 4.46 17.01
N THR A 396 -8.86 4.80 15.73
CA THR A 396 -9.40 6.03 15.14
C THR A 396 -10.92 6.11 15.26
N LEU A 397 -11.62 4.98 15.12
CA LEU A 397 -13.07 4.89 15.30
C LEU A 397 -13.47 5.17 16.75
N ILE A 398 -12.80 4.54 17.72
CA ILE A 398 -13.05 4.73 19.16
C ILE A 398 -12.82 6.20 19.55
N GLU A 399 -11.69 6.78 19.16
CA GLU A 399 -11.38 8.20 19.41
C GLU A 399 -12.42 9.14 18.75
N GLY A 400 -12.92 8.78 17.58
CA GLY A 400 -13.98 9.53 16.89
C GLY A 400 -15.30 9.49 17.65
N LEU A 401 -15.66 8.32 18.18
CA LEU A 401 -16.89 8.11 18.97
C LEU A 401 -16.78 8.77 20.35
N GLU A 402 -15.62 8.69 21.00
CA GLU A 402 -15.32 9.43 22.24
C GLU A 402 -15.59 10.93 22.04
N LYS A 403 -15.04 11.53 20.98
CA LYS A 403 -15.20 12.96 20.69
C LYS A 403 -16.65 13.38 20.52
N ILE A 404 -17.47 12.55 19.88
CA ILE A 404 -18.89 12.86 19.62
C ILE A 404 -19.74 12.62 20.87
N SER A 405 -19.43 11.58 21.64
CA SER A 405 -20.12 11.28 22.90
C SER A 405 -19.87 12.31 24.00
N GLY A 406 -18.77 13.08 23.89
CA GLY A 406 -18.32 13.97 24.96
C GLY A 406 -17.77 13.23 26.19
N LEU A 407 -17.61 11.91 26.11
CA LEU A 407 -16.98 11.10 27.15
C LEU A 407 -15.46 11.35 27.17
N THR A 408 -14.86 11.17 28.34
CA THR A 408 -13.41 11.08 28.50
C THR A 408 -13.08 9.66 28.92
N LEU A 409 -12.35 8.93 28.08
CA LEU A 409 -12.07 7.51 28.31
C LEU A 409 -10.64 7.32 28.85
N ASN A 410 -10.54 6.58 29.96
CA ASN A 410 -9.29 6.08 30.49
C ASN A 410 -8.87 4.82 29.74
N VAL A 411 -7.59 4.71 29.40
CA VAL A 411 -7.06 3.61 28.59
C VAL A 411 -6.24 2.66 29.45
N SER A 412 -6.62 1.38 29.44
CA SER A 412 -5.89 0.28 30.09
C SER A 412 -5.46 -0.78 29.07
N GLU A 413 -4.22 -1.22 29.16
CA GLU A 413 -3.62 -2.19 28.23
C GLU A 413 -3.64 -3.60 28.82
N TYR A 414 -4.26 -4.53 28.10
CA TYR A 414 -4.26 -5.96 28.42
C TYR A 414 -3.54 -6.74 27.32
N GLY A 415 -3.10 -7.96 27.62
CA GLY A 415 -2.36 -8.76 26.64
C GLY A 415 -3.09 -8.96 25.31
N LYS A 416 -4.42 -9.13 25.35
CA LYS A 416 -5.25 -9.47 24.17
C LYS A 416 -6.10 -8.31 23.63
N TYR A 417 -6.34 -7.28 24.44
CA TYR A 417 -7.19 -6.14 24.09
C TYR A 417 -6.72 -4.89 24.83
N ARG A 418 -7.24 -3.74 24.42
CA ARG A 418 -7.13 -2.48 25.14
C ARG A 418 -8.54 -2.06 25.58
N LEU A 419 -8.69 -1.69 26.84
CA LEU A 419 -9.95 -1.22 27.41
C LEU A 419 -9.93 0.31 27.44
N TYR A 420 -10.98 0.92 26.91
CA TYR A 420 -11.29 2.33 27.07
C TYR A 420 -12.55 2.43 27.91
N GLU A 421 -12.44 3.04 29.09
CA GLU A 421 -13.50 3.08 30.08
C GLU A 421 -13.73 4.51 30.55
N ASP A 422 -14.98 4.94 30.64
CA ASP A 422 -15.30 6.26 31.17
C ASP A 422 -15.05 6.33 32.69
N ALA A 423 -15.08 7.54 33.26
CA ALA A 423 -14.77 7.72 34.68
C ALA A 423 -15.72 6.96 35.63
N ASN A 424 -16.95 6.67 35.20
CA ASN A 424 -17.97 5.99 36.01
C ASN A 424 -18.03 4.47 35.76
N GLY A 425 -17.29 3.96 34.76
CA GLY A 425 -17.39 2.56 34.33
C GLY A 425 -18.74 2.19 33.70
N GLU A 426 -19.52 3.19 33.27
CA GLU A 426 -20.79 2.97 32.58
C GLU A 426 -20.58 2.54 31.12
N PHE A 427 -19.48 2.94 30.50
CA PHE A 427 -19.14 2.63 29.12
C PHE A 427 -17.78 1.96 29.03
N GLN A 428 -17.76 0.74 28.50
CA GLN A 428 -16.55 -0.07 28.34
C GLN A 428 -16.35 -0.45 26.88
N TRP A 429 -15.32 0.10 26.25
CA TRP A 429 -14.95 -0.17 24.87
C TRP A 429 -13.70 -1.06 24.83
N TYR A 430 -13.84 -2.26 24.27
CA TYR A 430 -12.79 -3.26 24.17
C TYR A 430 -12.24 -3.28 22.75
N GLU A 431 -11.07 -2.70 22.53
CA GLU A 431 -10.35 -2.84 21.27
C GLU A 431 -9.55 -4.15 21.27
N ILE A 432 -10.01 -5.14 20.49
CA ILE A 432 -9.24 -6.37 20.29
C ILE A 432 -7.98 -6.03 19.50
N LYS A 433 -6.80 -6.39 20.02
CA LYS A 433 -5.53 -6.13 19.33
C LYS A 433 -5.57 -6.80 17.95
N GLY A 434 -5.11 -6.05 16.94
CA GLY A 434 -5.37 -6.34 15.52
C GLY A 434 -5.17 -7.82 15.16
N ILE A 435 -6.14 -8.37 14.44
CA ILE A 435 -6.10 -9.75 13.97
C ILE A 435 -5.18 -9.79 12.74
N ASP A 436 -4.00 -10.40 12.83
CA ASP A 436 -3.30 -10.87 11.65
C ASP A 436 -3.95 -12.18 11.21
N LEU A 437 -3.92 -12.48 9.91
CA LEU A 437 -4.79 -13.52 9.31
C LEU A 437 -4.27 -14.94 9.52
N GLY A 438 -3.41 -15.13 10.53
CA GLY A 438 -3.03 -16.44 11.02
C GLY A 438 -4.22 -17.13 11.69
N LYS A 439 -4.38 -18.43 11.42
CA LYS A 439 -5.46 -19.24 12.00
C LYS A 439 -5.50 -19.17 13.53
N ASP A 440 -4.33 -19.21 14.18
CA ASP A 440 -4.21 -19.16 15.64
C ASP A 440 -4.64 -17.79 16.20
N GLU A 441 -4.38 -16.70 15.47
CA GLU A 441 -4.77 -15.36 15.89
C GLU A 441 -6.27 -15.13 15.75
N ILE A 442 -6.88 -15.64 14.67
CA ILE A 442 -8.34 -15.64 14.50
C ILE A 442 -9.01 -16.41 15.63
N ASP A 443 -8.51 -17.59 15.97
CA ASP A 443 -9.06 -18.41 17.06
C ASP A 443 -8.88 -17.73 18.43
N ASN A 444 -7.75 -17.06 18.66
CA ASN A 444 -7.51 -16.28 19.88
C ASN A 444 -8.42 -15.05 19.97
N ALA A 445 -8.63 -14.33 18.86
CA ALA A 445 -9.55 -13.21 18.80
C ALA A 445 -10.98 -13.67 19.07
N TYR A 446 -11.41 -14.76 18.42
CA TYR A 446 -12.73 -15.36 18.64
C TYR A 446 -12.94 -15.76 20.10
N LYS A 447 -11.98 -16.45 20.73
CA LYS A 447 -12.05 -16.80 22.16
C LYS A 447 -12.16 -15.56 23.05
N THR A 448 -11.35 -14.53 22.79
CA THR A 448 -11.38 -13.27 23.54
C THR A 448 -12.73 -12.58 23.42
N ILE A 449 -13.31 -12.54 22.21
CA ILE A 449 -14.63 -11.98 21.98
C ILE A 449 -15.69 -12.80 22.72
N ALA A 450 -15.62 -14.13 22.65
CA ALA A 450 -16.55 -15.01 23.36
C ALA A 450 -16.50 -14.81 24.88
N ASP A 451 -15.30 -14.66 25.45
CA ASP A 451 -15.10 -14.38 26.88
C ASP A 451 -15.69 -13.02 27.29
N LEU A 452 -15.46 -11.97 26.48
CA LEU A 452 -16.01 -10.64 26.73
C LEU A 452 -17.53 -10.56 26.56
N ARG A 453 -18.13 -11.48 25.81
CA ARG A 453 -19.58 -11.57 25.55
C ARG A 453 -20.33 -12.54 26.46
N GLN A 454 -19.70 -13.09 27.50
CA GLN A 454 -20.39 -13.98 28.45
C GLN A 454 -21.63 -13.30 29.08
N ASP A 455 -21.61 -11.98 29.19
CA ASP A 455 -22.77 -11.15 29.52
C ASP A 455 -23.44 -10.66 28.22
N SER A 456 -24.61 -11.22 27.88
CA SER A 456 -25.21 -11.22 26.53
C SER A 456 -25.58 -9.87 25.89
N THR A 457 -25.27 -8.74 26.52
CA THR A 457 -25.64 -7.39 26.04
C THR A 457 -24.55 -6.69 25.24
N ALA A 458 -23.33 -7.25 25.17
CA ALA A 458 -22.23 -6.62 24.46
C ALA A 458 -22.47 -6.51 22.94
N LYS A 459 -22.27 -5.30 22.42
CA LYS A 459 -22.34 -4.96 20.99
C LYS A 459 -20.96 -5.11 20.35
N LEU A 460 -20.91 -5.63 19.13
CA LEU A 460 -19.68 -5.89 18.40
C LEU A 460 -19.60 -5.00 17.16
N LEU A 461 -18.52 -4.24 17.04
CA LEU A 461 -18.17 -3.46 15.84
C LEU A 461 -17.02 -4.17 15.12
N TYR A 462 -17.29 -4.74 13.95
CA TYR A 462 -16.25 -5.33 13.12
C TYR A 462 -15.80 -4.34 12.04
N CYS A 463 -14.63 -3.76 12.22
CA CYS A 463 -14.05 -2.76 11.33
C CYS A 463 -13.40 -3.40 10.11
N ILE A 464 -13.80 -2.95 8.92
CA ILE A 464 -13.18 -3.30 7.63
C ILE A 464 -12.78 -1.99 6.95
N SER A 465 -11.53 -1.89 6.50
CA SER A 465 -11.09 -0.72 5.73
C SER A 465 -11.72 -0.73 4.34
N GLY A 466 -12.72 0.11 4.10
CA GLY A 466 -13.41 0.30 2.82
C GLY A 466 -12.50 0.80 1.69
N GLY A 467 -11.28 1.25 2.02
CA GLY A 467 -10.27 1.66 1.05
C GLY A 467 -9.40 0.52 0.48
N VAL A 468 -9.43 -0.70 1.03
CA VAL A 468 -8.52 -1.78 0.60
C VAL A 468 -9.35 -2.93 0.06
N GLY A 469 -9.44 -3.02 -1.27
CA GLY A 469 -10.37 -3.88 -2.02
C GLY A 469 -10.13 -5.39 -1.97
N ARG A 470 -9.95 -5.97 -0.78
CA ARG A 470 -10.02 -7.43 -0.61
C ARG A 470 -10.37 -7.81 0.83
N ILE A 471 -11.56 -8.36 1.02
CA ILE A 471 -11.91 -9.14 2.21
C ILE A 471 -11.46 -10.58 1.93
N GLU A 472 -10.73 -11.17 2.87
CA GLU A 472 -10.23 -12.53 2.73
C GLU A 472 -11.26 -13.54 3.23
N GLU A 473 -11.31 -14.75 2.65
CA GLU A 473 -12.28 -15.77 3.09
C GLU A 473 -12.15 -16.12 4.57
N VAL A 474 -10.94 -16.18 5.12
CA VAL A 474 -10.74 -16.43 6.56
C VAL A 474 -11.33 -15.32 7.45
N GLU A 475 -11.37 -14.09 6.95
CA GLU A 475 -12.02 -12.97 7.62
C GLU A 475 -13.53 -13.06 7.49
N LEU A 476 -14.04 -13.42 6.30
CA LEU A 476 -15.47 -13.70 6.11
C LEU A 476 -15.94 -14.85 7.02
N ASP A 477 -15.13 -15.90 7.19
CA ASP A 477 -15.41 -17.01 8.09
C ASP A 477 -15.48 -16.57 9.55
N LEU A 478 -14.58 -15.69 9.99
CA LEU A 478 -14.66 -15.10 11.32
C LEU A 478 -15.94 -14.27 11.48
N ILE A 479 -16.27 -13.43 10.51
CA ILE A 479 -17.49 -12.62 10.55
C ILE A 479 -18.74 -13.51 10.58
N ARG A 480 -18.78 -14.59 9.78
CA ARG A 480 -19.86 -15.59 9.80
C ARG A 480 -19.99 -16.27 11.17
N LYS A 481 -18.85 -16.69 11.76
CA LYS A 481 -18.81 -17.27 13.11
C LYS A 481 -19.29 -16.29 14.17
N LEU A 482 -18.95 -15.02 14.07
CA LEU A 482 -19.40 -14.00 15.01
C LEU A 482 -20.89 -13.72 14.82
N ALA A 483 -21.36 -13.58 13.58
CA ALA A 483 -22.76 -13.36 13.23
C ALA A 483 -23.68 -14.48 13.73
N SER A 484 -23.22 -15.73 13.73
CA SER A 484 -24.00 -16.86 14.26
C SER A 484 -24.13 -16.86 15.79
N MET A 485 -23.28 -16.14 16.53
CA MET A 485 -23.38 -16.05 17.99
C MET A 485 -24.52 -15.14 18.46
N SER A 486 -24.83 -14.06 17.74
CA SER A 486 -25.97 -13.17 17.99
C SER A 486 -26.07 -12.13 16.87
N SER A 487 -27.01 -12.32 15.94
CA SER A 487 -27.14 -11.50 14.73
C SER A 487 -27.50 -10.03 15.02
N ASN A 488 -28.17 -9.75 16.14
CA ASN A 488 -28.74 -8.43 16.40
C ASN A 488 -27.76 -7.44 17.04
N ASN A 489 -26.58 -7.92 17.47
CA ASN A 489 -25.59 -7.12 18.21
C ASN A 489 -24.26 -7.00 17.45
N ILE A 490 -24.27 -7.18 16.13
CA ILE A 490 -23.06 -7.07 15.31
C ILE A 490 -23.27 -6.08 14.18
N TYR A 491 -22.33 -5.14 14.09
CA TYR A 491 -22.29 -4.12 13.06
C TYR A 491 -20.98 -4.24 12.30
N ILE A 492 -21.06 -4.25 10.98
CA ILE A 492 -19.88 -4.11 10.13
C ILE A 492 -19.63 -2.62 9.93
N VAL A 493 -18.48 -2.14 10.38
CA VAL A 493 -18.11 -0.73 10.23
C VAL A 493 -17.09 -0.64 9.10
N LEU A 494 -17.53 -0.13 7.96
CA LEU A 494 -16.61 0.20 6.88
C LEU A 494 -15.91 1.51 7.25
N THR A 495 -14.62 1.43 7.55
CA THR A 495 -13.78 2.60 7.85
C THR A 495 -13.10 3.10 6.58
N LEU A 496 -12.66 4.36 6.57
CA LEU A 496 -11.98 4.96 5.40
C LEU A 496 -12.86 4.93 4.14
N CYS A 497 -14.16 5.16 4.30
CA CYS A 497 -15.16 5.16 3.24
C CYS A 497 -15.10 6.42 2.35
N PHE A 498 -14.03 6.61 1.59
CA PHE A 498 -13.94 7.73 0.63
C PHE A 498 -13.62 7.29 -0.80
N LYS A 499 -13.57 5.98 -1.08
CA LYS A 499 -13.27 5.41 -2.40
C LYS A 499 -14.55 5.04 -3.17
N GLU A 500 -14.46 4.99 -4.49
CA GLU A 500 -15.60 4.71 -5.40
C GLU A 500 -16.14 3.27 -5.27
N ASP A 501 -15.33 2.32 -4.79
CA ASP A 501 -15.64 0.87 -4.81
C ASP A 501 -16.30 0.33 -3.51
N ILE A 502 -16.90 1.21 -2.70
CA ILE A 502 -17.50 0.80 -1.41
C ILE A 502 -18.71 -0.12 -1.62
N GLN A 503 -19.48 0.10 -2.69
CA GLN A 503 -20.68 -0.71 -2.96
C GLN A 503 -20.33 -2.18 -3.24
N ASP A 504 -19.25 -2.45 -3.98
CA ASP A 504 -18.78 -3.81 -4.23
C ASP A 504 -18.41 -4.52 -2.92
N THR A 505 -17.81 -3.79 -1.99
CA THR A 505 -17.45 -4.32 -0.66
C THR A 505 -18.71 -4.67 0.14
N ILE A 506 -19.73 -3.80 0.11
CA ILE A 506 -21.04 -4.03 0.73
C ILE A 506 -21.69 -5.28 0.13
N ASP A 507 -21.73 -5.39 -1.20
CA ASP A 507 -22.36 -6.52 -1.89
C ASP A 507 -21.66 -7.85 -1.57
N ILE A 508 -20.32 -7.85 -1.48
CA ILE A 508 -19.53 -9.02 -1.05
C ILE A 508 -19.91 -9.45 0.37
N ILE A 509 -20.01 -8.50 1.31
CA ILE A 509 -20.35 -8.79 2.71
C ILE A 509 -21.79 -9.32 2.80
N HIS A 510 -22.74 -8.67 2.13
CA HIS A 510 -24.15 -9.11 2.12
C HIS A 510 -24.28 -10.51 1.52
N LYS A 511 -23.56 -10.79 0.43
CA LYS A 511 -23.53 -12.13 -0.17
C LYS A 511 -22.92 -13.17 0.75
N ALA A 512 -21.91 -12.82 1.54
CA ALA A 512 -21.15 -13.74 2.37
C ALA A 512 -21.76 -14.00 3.75
N VAL A 513 -22.44 -13.01 4.33
CA VAL A 513 -22.89 -12.99 5.74
C VAL A 513 -24.40 -12.75 5.87
N GLY A 514 -25.09 -12.40 4.79
CA GLY A 514 -26.52 -12.12 4.78
C GLY A 514 -26.86 -10.68 5.19
N ASN A 515 -28.05 -10.47 5.75
CA ASN A 515 -28.52 -9.16 6.19
C ASN A 515 -27.88 -8.77 7.52
N ILE A 516 -26.64 -8.28 7.44
CA ILE A 516 -25.92 -7.66 8.55
C ILE A 516 -25.95 -6.15 8.39
N THR A 517 -26.01 -5.42 9.51
CA THR A 517 -26.02 -3.96 9.44
C THR A 517 -24.62 -3.46 9.12
N ILE A 518 -24.49 -2.70 8.03
CA ILE A 518 -23.23 -2.10 7.59
C ILE A 518 -23.31 -0.59 7.75
N VAL A 519 -22.32 -0.01 8.44
CA VAL A 519 -22.21 1.43 8.65
C VAL A 519 -20.95 1.94 7.97
N GLN A 520 -21.11 2.90 7.05
CA GLN A 520 -20.00 3.57 6.39
C GLN A 520 -19.53 4.74 7.25
N THR A 521 -18.23 4.79 7.53
CA THR A 521 -17.67 5.81 8.41
C THR A 521 -16.36 6.36 7.88
N LEU A 522 -16.17 7.64 8.13
CA LEU A 522 -14.87 8.29 8.07
C LEU A 522 -14.66 8.98 9.42
N ALA A 523 -13.86 8.36 10.29
CA ALA A 523 -13.76 8.79 11.69
C ALA A 523 -12.97 10.08 11.90
N LYS A 524 -12.13 10.48 10.93
CA LYS A 524 -11.38 11.74 10.92
C LYS A 524 -11.34 12.31 9.51
N ASP A 525 -11.27 13.63 9.41
CA ASP A 525 -11.08 14.34 8.15
C ASP A 525 -9.92 13.74 7.34
N TYR A 526 -10.16 13.50 6.06
CA TYR A 526 -9.19 12.90 5.16
C TYR A 526 -8.67 13.92 4.14
N LYS A 527 -7.35 14.11 4.10
CA LYS A 527 -6.68 14.97 3.11
C LYS A 527 -6.40 14.17 1.85
N THR A 528 -7.09 14.50 0.76
CA THR A 528 -7.10 13.71 -0.49
C THR A 528 -5.82 13.78 -1.33
N GLY A 529 -4.84 14.61 -0.96
CA GLY A 529 -3.67 14.93 -1.78
C GLY A 529 -3.97 15.76 -3.04
N ILE A 530 -5.25 15.94 -3.39
CA ILE A 530 -5.70 16.73 -4.54
C ILE A 530 -5.66 18.21 -4.15
N LYS A 531 -4.94 19.04 -4.90
CA LYS A 531 -4.98 20.50 -4.70
C LYS A 531 -6.26 21.08 -5.28
N ILE A 532 -6.94 21.95 -4.52
CA ILE A 532 -8.12 22.66 -5.03
C ILE A 532 -7.64 23.69 -6.08
N PRO A 533 -8.14 23.65 -7.33
CA PRO A 533 -7.72 24.56 -8.38
C PRO A 533 -7.78 26.03 -7.96
N GLY A 534 -6.72 26.78 -8.21
CA GLY A 534 -6.62 28.18 -7.81
C GLY A 534 -6.22 28.43 -6.35
N THR A 535 -6.02 27.37 -5.55
CA THR A 535 -5.56 27.49 -4.15
C THR A 535 -4.29 26.67 -3.90
N LYS A 536 -3.60 26.93 -2.79
CA LYS A 536 -2.52 26.07 -2.28
C LYS A 536 -3.02 24.94 -1.40
N GLU A 537 -4.33 24.85 -1.16
CA GLU A 537 -4.93 23.94 -0.20
C GLU A 537 -5.21 22.57 -0.81
N THR A 538 -5.19 21.55 0.03
CA THR A 538 -5.55 20.18 -0.32
C THR A 538 -7.03 19.96 -0.02
N ALA A 539 -7.77 19.36 -0.95
CA ALA A 539 -9.16 18.99 -0.72
C ALA A 539 -9.27 18.04 0.47
N VAL A 540 -10.17 18.38 1.39
CA VAL A 540 -10.45 17.63 2.62
C VAL A 540 -11.84 17.00 2.49
N ILE A 541 -11.95 15.72 2.80
CA ILE A 541 -13.22 15.03 2.99
C ILE A 541 -13.49 15.03 4.49
N SER A 542 -14.55 15.71 4.91
CA SER A 542 -14.93 15.78 6.32
C SER A 542 -15.34 14.42 6.86
N SER A 543 -15.07 14.17 8.14
CA SER A 543 -15.55 12.99 8.85
C SER A 543 -17.07 12.84 8.77
N PHE A 544 -17.57 11.61 8.66
CA PHE A 544 -19.00 11.32 8.59
C PHE A 544 -19.34 9.92 9.16
N GLY A 545 -20.63 9.68 9.41
CA GLY A 545 -21.17 8.36 9.80
C GLY A 545 -21.03 7.99 11.28
N LEU A 546 -20.21 8.71 12.05
CA LEU A 546 -19.99 8.44 13.47
C LEU A 546 -21.22 8.69 14.35
N GLU A 547 -21.99 9.76 14.09
CA GLU A 547 -23.21 10.08 14.86
C GLU A 547 -24.25 8.96 14.76
N GLY A 548 -24.52 8.51 13.52
CA GLY A 548 -25.43 7.40 13.28
C GLY A 548 -24.94 6.10 13.93
N LEU A 549 -23.63 5.80 13.83
CA LEU A 549 -23.05 4.65 14.50
C LEU A 549 -23.21 4.76 16.03
N TYR A 550 -22.94 5.91 16.62
CA TYR A 550 -23.07 6.13 18.06
C TYR A 550 -24.51 5.93 18.52
N GLN A 551 -25.49 6.50 17.83
CA GLN A 551 -26.91 6.33 18.17
C GLN A 551 -27.36 4.85 18.08
N MET A 552 -26.86 4.12 17.09
CA MET A 552 -27.15 2.69 16.93
C MET A 552 -26.53 1.85 18.04
N VAL A 553 -25.31 2.19 18.48
CA VAL A 553 -24.50 1.35 19.36
C VAL A 553 -24.63 1.75 20.83
N CYS A 554 -25.02 2.97 21.16
CA CYS A 554 -25.22 3.42 22.54
C CYS A 554 -26.70 3.65 22.88
N GLY A 555 -27.60 3.45 21.89
CA GLY A 555 -29.04 3.67 22.04
C GLY A 555 -29.33 5.14 22.32
N GLY A 556 -29.59 5.92 21.27
CA GLY A 556 -29.84 7.37 21.37
C GLY A 556 -30.64 7.75 22.61
N ARG A 557 -29.96 8.35 23.59
CA ARG A 557 -30.58 8.95 24.77
C ARG A 557 -31.12 10.33 24.41
#